data_AF-C3L3V3-F1
#
_entry.id   AF-C3L3V3-F1
#
_cell.length_a   1.000
_cell.length_b   1.000
_cell.length_c   1.000
_cell.angle_alpha   90.00
_cell.angle_beta   90.00
_cell.angle_gamma   90.00
#
_symmetry.space_group_name_H-M   'P 1'
#
loop_
_entity.id
_entity.type
_entity.pdbx_description
1 polymer ?
#
loop_
_entity_poly.entity_id
_entity_poly.type
_entity_poly.pdbx_seq_one_letter_code
_entity_poly.pdbx_strand_id
1 'polypeptide(L)'
;MIEKSIAIYSFIDTLLKYLHHQEDKKRKLSDAEVLTTAIISALYFGGHLDKARSFMHSTKLIPNMLDKSRYNRRLHAIGEEITSLFLEIGTLSSK
;
A
#
# COMPACT_ATOMS: atom_id res chain seq x y z
N MET A 1 10.45 -5.88 12.00
CA MET A 1 9.87 -5.47 10.69
C MET A 1 8.42 -5.92 10.57
N ILE A 2 8.08 -7.16 10.92
CA ILE A 2 6.70 -7.70 10.85
C ILE A 2 5.70 -6.83 11.63
N GLU A 3 5.93 -6.56 12.92
CA GLU A 3 5.03 -5.71 13.73
C GLU A 3 4.84 -4.32 13.13
N LYS A 4 5.92 -3.71 12.62
CA LYS A 4 5.86 -2.41 11.95
C LYS A 4 5.07 -2.48 10.65
N SER A 5 5.19 -3.55 9.88
CA SER A 5 4.36 -3.80 8.69
C SER A 5 2.89 -3.94 9.04
N ILE A 6 2.55 -4.63 10.13
CA ILE A 6 1.17 -4.76 10.61
C ILE A 6 0.63 -3.39 11.03
N ALA A 7 1.40 -2.61 11.80
CA ALA A 7 0.99 -1.28 12.23
C ALA A 7 0.76 -0.33 11.04
N ILE A 8 1.67 -0.32 10.06
CA ILE A 8 1.52 0.46 8.82
C ILE A 8 0.28 0.00 8.06
N TYR A 9 0.08 -1.31 7.91
CA TYR A 9 -1.11 -1.85 7.26
C TYR A 9 -2.39 -1.39 7.93
N SER A 10 -2.50 -1.56 9.26
CA SER A 10 -3.69 -1.16 10.01
C SER A 10 -3.98 0.34 9.88
N PHE A 11 -2.94 1.17 9.88
CA PHE A 11 -3.08 2.61 9.66
C PHE A 11 -3.60 2.92 8.24
N ILE A 12 -2.98 2.36 7.21
CA ILE A 12 -3.36 2.59 5.81
C ILE A 12 -4.76 2.07 5.51
N ASP A 13 -5.10 0.86 5.97
CA ASP A 13 -6.42 0.27 5.81
C ASP A 13 -7.51 1.13 6.46
N THR A 14 -7.24 1.65 7.67
CA THR A 14 -8.14 2.57 8.37
C THR A 14 -8.30 3.88 7.60
N LEU A 15 -7.21 4.43 7.08
CA LEU A 15 -7.23 5.67 6.28
C LEU A 15 -8.07 5.49 5.02
N LEU A 16 -7.85 4.41 4.25
CA LEU A 16 -8.62 4.13 3.04
C LEU A 16 -10.12 3.96 3.34
N LYS A 17 -10.46 3.30 4.45
CA LYS A 17 -11.86 3.17 4.91
C LYS A 17 -12.48 4.51 5.29
N TYR A 18 -11.75 5.36 6.01
CA TYR A 18 -12.21 6.72 6.37
C TYR A 18 -12.54 7.56 5.15
N LEU A 19 -11.81 7.35 4.06
CA LEU A 19 -11.96 8.07 2.80
C LEU A 19 -12.98 7.44 1.85
N HIS A 20 -13.71 6.43 2.32
CA HIS A 20 -14.68 5.68 1.55
C HIS A 20 -14.11 5.08 0.24
N HIS A 21 -12.81 4.76 0.24
CA HIS A 21 -12.12 4.19 -0.91
C HIS A 21 -12.82 2.91 -1.36
N GLN A 22 -13.30 2.91 -2.60
CA GLN A 22 -14.04 1.78 -3.15
C GLN A 22 -13.11 0.83 -3.88
N GLU A 23 -13.42 -0.44 -3.69
CA GLU A 23 -12.44 -1.48 -3.74
C GLU A 23 -13.09 -2.64 -4.54
N ASP A 24 -12.59 -2.98 -5.74
CA ASP A 24 -13.20 -4.05 -6.55
C ASP A 24 -13.10 -5.41 -5.82
N LYS A 25 -14.25 -6.05 -5.60
CA LYS A 25 -14.38 -7.33 -4.89
C LYS A 25 -13.58 -8.48 -5.53
N LYS A 26 -13.19 -8.39 -6.80
CA LYS A 26 -12.49 -9.45 -7.52
C LYS A 26 -10.96 -9.41 -7.39
N ARG A 27 -10.39 -8.38 -6.77
CA ARG A 27 -8.93 -8.25 -6.71
C ARG A 27 -8.31 -9.19 -5.68
N LYS A 28 -7.09 -9.65 -6.00
CA LYS A 28 -6.33 -10.60 -5.16
C LYS A 28 -5.51 -9.94 -4.05
N LEU A 29 -5.27 -8.64 -4.18
CA LEU A 29 -4.42 -7.83 -3.33
C LEU A 29 -5.12 -6.50 -3.10
N SER A 30 -5.33 -6.11 -1.84
CA SER A 30 -5.98 -4.85 -1.47
C SER A 30 -5.07 -3.65 -1.72
N ASP A 31 -5.66 -2.45 -1.80
CA ASP A 31 -4.86 -1.25 -2.02
C ASP A 31 -4.07 -0.90 -0.75
N ALA A 32 -4.61 -1.24 0.43
CA ALA A 32 -3.88 -1.20 1.68
C ALA A 32 -2.62 -2.09 1.66
N GLU A 33 -2.72 -3.32 1.15
CA GLU A 33 -1.58 -4.23 1.02
C GLU A 33 -0.53 -3.70 0.03
N VAL A 34 -0.98 -3.12 -1.10
CA VAL A 34 -0.10 -2.53 -2.11
C VAL A 34 0.71 -1.39 -1.54
N LEU A 35 0.04 -0.44 -0.88
CA LEU A 35 0.66 0.75 -0.30
C LEU A 35 1.56 0.42 0.87
N THR A 36 1.11 -0.49 1.74
CA THR A 36 1.94 -0.98 2.85
C THR A 36 3.25 -1.52 2.30
N THR A 37 3.20 -2.31 1.23
CA THR A 37 4.41 -2.85 0.58
C THR A 37 5.31 -1.73 0.01
N ALA A 38 4.73 -0.68 -0.57
CA ALA A 38 5.48 0.46 -1.09
C ALA A 38 6.13 1.29 0.03
N ILE A 39 5.43 1.52 1.14
CA ILE A 39 5.95 2.21 2.32
C ILE A 39 7.07 1.39 2.96
N ILE A 40 6.87 0.08 3.13
CA ILE A 40 7.90 -0.83 3.63
C ILE A 40 9.15 -0.81 2.73
N SER A 41 8.96 -0.74 1.41
CA SER A 41 10.05 -0.57 0.45
C SER A 41 10.86 0.69 0.71
N ALA A 42 10.19 1.83 0.84
CA ALA A 42 10.84 3.11 1.11
C ALA A 42 11.57 3.13 2.45
N LEU A 43 10.94 2.59 3.51
CA LEU A 43 11.48 2.63 4.88
C LEU A 43 12.60 1.64 5.13
N TYR A 44 12.55 0.43 4.55
CA TYR A 44 13.43 -0.68 4.94
C TYR A 44 14.24 -1.29 3.79
N PHE A 45 13.92 -0.99 2.53
CA PHE A 45 14.58 -1.57 1.37
C PHE A 45 15.16 -0.52 0.41
N GLY A 46 15.29 0.74 0.85
CA GLY A 46 15.83 1.83 0.04
C GLY A 46 15.02 2.10 -1.24
N GLY A 47 13.71 1.85 -1.19
CA GLY A 47 12.82 1.97 -2.36
C GLY A 47 12.82 0.75 -3.29
N HIS A 48 13.54 -0.33 -2.97
CA HIS A 48 13.58 -1.53 -3.80
C HIS A 48 12.31 -2.39 -3.68
N LEU A 49 11.27 -2.04 -4.45
CA LEU A 49 9.91 -2.60 -4.35
C LEU A 49 9.86 -4.12 -4.45
N ASP A 50 10.68 -4.74 -5.30
CA ASP A 50 10.65 -6.19 -5.48
C ASP A 50 11.23 -6.96 -4.27
N LYS A 51 12.16 -6.36 -3.52
CA LYS A 51 12.68 -6.92 -2.27
C LYS A 51 11.62 -6.83 -1.18
N ALA A 52 10.93 -5.69 -1.07
CA ALA A 52 9.80 -5.54 -0.15
C ALA A 52 8.66 -6.52 -0.48
N ARG A 53 8.28 -6.63 -1.75
CA ARG A 53 7.27 -7.58 -2.24
C ARG A 53 7.61 -9.02 -1.86
N SER A 54 8.86 -9.43 -2.07
CA SER A 54 9.36 -10.75 -1.72
C SER A 54 9.36 -10.98 -0.20
N PHE A 55 9.75 -9.97 0.58
CA PHE A 55 9.67 -9.99 2.04
C PHE A 55 8.23 -10.21 2.53
N MET A 56 7.26 -9.41 2.04
CA MET A 56 5.86 -9.50 2.45
C MET A 56 5.24 -10.87 2.11
N HIS A 57 5.62 -11.45 0.97
CA HIS A 57 5.20 -12.79 0.58
C HIS A 57 5.84 -13.89 1.46
N SER A 58 7.17 -13.84 1.64
CA SER A 58 7.91 -14.85 2.41
C SER A 58 7.52 -14.92 3.89
N THR A 59 7.13 -13.78 4.47
CA THR A 59 6.65 -13.68 5.86
C THR A 59 5.18 -14.03 6.03
N LYS A 60 4.47 -14.36 4.94
CA LYS A 60 3.03 -14.64 4.90
C LYS A 60 2.15 -13.47 5.36
N LEU A 61 2.70 -12.25 5.42
CA LEU A 61 1.92 -11.04 5.67
C LEU A 61 0.96 -10.76 4.50
N ILE A 62 1.42 -11.03 3.28
CA ILE A 62 0.61 -10.92 2.06
C ILE A 62 0.80 -12.22 1.27
N PRO A 63 0.03 -13.29 1.60
CA PRO A 63 0.22 -14.60 0.99
C PRO A 63 -0.16 -14.62 -0.50
N ASN A 64 -1.12 -13.77 -0.93
CA ASN A 64 -1.58 -13.69 -2.32
C ASN A 64 -0.87 -12.61 -3.14
N MET A 65 0.42 -12.39 -2.84
CA MET A 65 1.20 -11.32 -3.45
C MET A 65 1.27 -11.44 -4.99
N LEU A 66 1.12 -10.31 -5.68
CA LEU A 66 1.23 -10.24 -7.13
C LEU A 66 2.68 -10.44 -7.59
N ASP A 67 2.88 -10.85 -8.85
CA ASP A 67 4.20 -10.77 -9.47
C ASP A 67 4.65 -9.31 -9.65
N LYS A 68 5.94 -9.10 -9.92
CA LYS A 68 6.56 -7.78 -10.04
C LYS A 68 5.83 -6.85 -11.01
N SER A 69 5.46 -7.36 -12.20
CA SER A 69 4.80 -6.55 -13.23
C SER A 69 3.38 -6.18 -12.83
N ARG A 70 2.60 -7.13 -12.31
CA ARG A 70 1.25 -6.89 -11.81
C ARG A 70 1.23 -5.96 -10.61
N TYR A 71 2.16 -6.13 -9.67
CA TYR A 71 2.32 -5.25 -8.52
C TYR A 71 2.62 -3.80 -8.95
N ASN A 72 3.60 -3.59 -9.85
CA ASN A 72 3.94 -2.26 -10.33
C ASN A 72 2.76 -1.57 -11.03
N ARG A 73 2.03 -2.29 -11.90
CA ARG A 73 0.82 -1.74 -12.53
C ARG A 73 -0.24 -1.35 -11.51
N ARG A 74 -0.43 -2.18 -10.47
CA ARG A 74 -1.38 -1.88 -9.39
C ARG A 74 -0.95 -0.67 -8.58
N LEU A 75 0.33 -0.57 -8.23
CA LEU A 75 0.89 0.57 -7.52
C LEU A 75 0.74 1.87 -8.31
N HIS A 76 1.00 1.84 -9.63
CA HIS A 76 0.78 3.02 -10.48
C HIS A 76 -0.67 3.46 -10.54
N ALA A 77 -1.61 2.53 -10.67
CA ALA A 77 -3.04 2.85 -10.69
C ALA A 77 -3.51 3.51 -9.37
N ILE A 78 -3.06 2.99 -8.23
CA ILE A 78 -3.40 3.56 -6.91
C ILE A 78 -2.64 4.86 -6.64
N GLY A 79 -1.42 4.99 -7.15
CA GLY A 79 -0.54 6.13 -6.87
C GLY A 79 -1.15 7.47 -7.31
N GLU A 80 -1.87 7.49 -8.43
CA GLU A 80 -2.57 8.70 -8.90
C GLU A 80 -3.74 9.09 -7.97
N GLU A 81 -4.54 8.10 -7.56
CA GLU A 81 -5.68 8.30 -6.65
C GLU A 81 -5.21 8.80 -5.27
N ILE A 82 -4.14 8.21 -4.74
CA ILE A 82 -3.65 8.53 -3.40
C ILE A 82 -2.86 9.82 -3.35
N THR A 83 -2.12 10.17 -4.41
CA THR A 83 -1.46 11.48 -4.49
C THR A 83 -2.51 12.60 -4.45
N SER A 84 -3.60 12.43 -5.22
CA SER A 84 -4.71 13.39 -5.26
C SER A 84 -5.37 13.55 -3.89
N LEU A 85 -5.60 12.43 -3.22
CA LEU A 85 -6.15 12.38 -1.86
C LEU A 85 -5.25 13.06 -0.82
N PHE A 86 -3.94 12.77 -0.81
CA PHE A 86 -3.01 13.39 0.14
C PHE A 86 -2.94 14.91 -0.05
N LEU A 87 -2.99 15.38 -1.30
CA LEU A 87 -3.07 16.80 -1.60
C LEU A 87 -4.35 17.40 -1.03
N GLU A 88 -5.51 16.76 -1.22
CA GLU A 88 -6.79 17.23 -0.70
C GLU A 88 -6.80 17.32 0.84
N ILE A 89 -6.32 16.28 1.56
CA ILE A 89 -6.17 16.31 3.03
C ILE A 89 -5.21 17.43 3.47
N GLY A 90 -4.12 17.63 2.74
CA GLY A 90 -3.16 18.71 3.02
C GLY A 90 -3.80 20.10 2.92
N THR A 91 -4.71 20.29 1.96
CA THR A 91 -5.46 21.56 1.84
C THR A 91 -6.44 21.77 2.99
N LEU A 92 -7.05 20.69 3.53
CA LEU A 92 -7.96 20.77 4.68
C LEU A 92 -7.22 21.09 5.99
N SER A 93 -5.96 20.70 6.11
CA SER A 93 -5.12 20.96 7.31
C SER A 93 -4.47 22.34 7.31
N SER A 94 -4.56 23.10 6.21
CA SER A 94 -4.02 24.47 6.09
C SER A 94 -5.06 25.58 6.36
N LYS A 95 -6.20 25.24 6.97
CA LYS A 95 -7.17 26.19 7.53
C LYS A 95 -7.07 26.20 9.05
#